data_AF-A0A1E7G6T6-F1
#
_entry.id   AF-A0A1E7G6T6-F1
#
_cell.length_a   1.000
_cell.length_b   1.000
_cell.length_c   1.000
_cell.angle_alpha   90.00
_cell.angle_beta   90.00
_cell.angle_gamma   90.00
#
_symmetry.space_group_name_H-M   'P 1'
#
loop_
_entity.id
_entity.type
_entity.pdbx_description
1 polymer ?
#
loop_
_entity_poly.entity_id
_entity_poly.type
_entity_poly.pdbx_seq_one_letter_code
_entity_poly.pdbx_strand_id
1 'polypeptide(L)'
;MNKTMLIGRLTNAPEISKTTNNKSYVRVTLAVNRRFKNEKGEREADFISIIIWGKSAETLVSYAKKGSLISVEGEIRTRNYTDKNEQKHYITEILGLSYDLLESRATLALRESAVKTEELLLEADELPF
;
A
#
# COMPACT_ATOMS: atom_id res chain seq x y z
N MET A 1 3.06 -10.01 -23.73
CA MET A 1 3.62 -8.92 -22.90
C MET A 1 2.82 -8.83 -21.61
N ASN A 2 3.46 -8.89 -20.44
CA ASN A 2 2.83 -8.68 -19.12
C ASN A 2 3.39 -7.38 -18.55
N LYS A 3 2.53 -6.36 -18.42
CA LYS A 3 2.93 -5.03 -17.94
C LYS A 3 1.75 -4.38 -17.23
N THR A 4 1.98 -3.84 -16.04
CA THR A 4 0.97 -3.17 -15.22
C THR A 4 1.53 -1.85 -14.71
N MET A 5 0.71 -0.80 -14.76
CA MET A 5 1.01 0.52 -14.21
C MET A 5 -0.16 0.95 -13.35
N LEU A 6 0.10 1.26 -12.08
CA LEU A 6 -0.91 1.72 -11.14
C LEU A 6 -0.45 2.99 -10.46
N ILE A 7 -1.41 3.85 -10.14
CA ILE A 7 -1.20 4.99 -9.25
C ILE A 7 -2.26 4.89 -8.17
N GLY A 8 -1.84 4.97 -6.91
CA GLY A 8 -2.74 4.85 -5.78
C GLY A 8 -2.09 5.20 -4.47
N ARG A 9 -2.84 5.02 -3.39
CA ARG A 9 -2.38 5.33 -2.03
C ARG A 9 -2.12 4.06 -1.25
N LEU A 10 -1.03 4.04 -0.48
CA LEU A 10 -0.76 2.96 0.45
C LEU A 10 -1.84 2.91 1.53
N THR A 11 -2.46 1.75 1.75
CA THR A 11 -3.49 1.61 2.80
C THR A 11 -2.89 1.52 4.19
N ASN A 12 -1.66 1.00 4.28
CA ASN A 12 -0.92 0.75 5.50
C ASN A 12 0.53 1.21 5.33
N ALA A 13 1.24 1.42 6.45
CA ALA A 13 2.67 1.71 6.40
C ALA A 13 3.43 0.48 5.83
N PRO A 14 4.42 0.68 4.96
CA PRO A 14 5.23 -0.44 4.45
C PRO A 14 6.13 -0.99 5.57
N GLU A 15 6.08 -2.30 5.77
CA GLU A 15 6.92 -3.00 6.75
C GLU A 15 7.91 -3.94 6.05
N ILE A 16 9.19 -3.82 6.38
CA ILE A 16 10.21 -4.69 5.77
C ILE A 16 10.10 -6.11 6.33
N SER A 17 10.06 -7.08 5.44
CA SER A 17 10.12 -8.50 5.76
C SER A 17 11.33 -9.14 5.09
N LYS A 18 11.82 -10.24 5.67
CA LYS A 18 12.93 -11.02 5.12
C LYS A 18 12.52 -12.46 4.94
N THR A 19 12.97 -13.06 3.85
CA THR A 19 12.82 -14.51 3.62
C THR A 19 13.87 -15.28 4.42
N THR A 20 13.70 -16.61 4.52
CA THR A 20 14.69 -17.53 5.12
C THR A 20 16.07 -17.40 4.48
N ASN A 21 16.14 -17.03 3.20
CA ASN A 21 17.39 -16.81 2.47
C ASN A 21 17.90 -15.35 2.59
N ASN A 22 17.47 -14.62 3.62
CA ASN A 22 17.84 -13.23 3.91
C ASN A 22 17.56 -12.23 2.77
N LYS A 23 16.58 -12.50 1.91
CA LYS A 23 16.13 -11.55 0.88
C LYS A 23 15.05 -10.62 1.45
N SER A 24 15.33 -9.32 1.46
CA SER A 24 14.40 -8.26 1.84
C SER A 24 13.25 -8.12 0.84
N TYR A 25 12.03 -7.96 1.35
CA TYR A 25 10.83 -7.66 0.57
C TYR A 25 9.84 -6.85 1.38
N VAL A 26 8.92 -6.18 0.70
CA VAL A 26 7.79 -5.48 1.30
C VAL A 26 6.53 -5.89 0.55
N ARG A 27 5.46 -6.18 1.29
CA ARG A 27 4.13 -6.37 0.73
C ARG A 27 3.26 -5.20 1.17
N VAL A 28 2.72 -4.48 0.19
CA VAL A 28 1.83 -3.35 0.43
C VAL A 28 0.51 -3.56 -0.31
N THR A 29 -0.54 -2.92 0.20
CA THR A 29 -1.82 -2.82 -0.52
C THR A 29 -1.99 -1.39 -1.01
N LEU A 30 -2.27 -1.25 -2.30
CA LEU A 30 -2.47 0.02 -2.98
C LEU A 30 -3.96 0.21 -3.24
N ALA A 31 -4.54 1.26 -2.68
CA ALA A 31 -5.88 1.72 -3.01
C ALA A 31 -5.83 2.52 -4.31
N VAL A 32 -6.43 1.97 -5.37
CA VAL A 32 -6.51 2.57 -6.71
C VAL A 32 -7.96 2.99 -6.95
N ASN A 33 -8.21 4.29 -7.02
CA ASN A 33 -9.56 4.79 -7.26
C ASN A 33 -10.02 4.45 -8.67
N ARG A 34 -11.26 3.97 -8.78
CA ARG A 34 -11.91 3.74 -10.08
C ARG A 34 -12.21 5.08 -10.76
N ARG A 35 -12.11 5.10 -12.09
CA ARG A 35 -12.32 6.32 -12.89
C ARG A 35 -13.76 6.84 -12.80
N PHE A 36 -14.73 5.92 -12.77
CA PHE A 36 -16.15 6.24 -12.78
C PHE A 36 -16.76 6.04 -11.40
N LYS A 37 -17.81 6.81 -11.14
CA LYS A 37 -18.65 6.65 -9.95
C LYS A 37 -19.61 5.48 -10.16
N ASN A 38 -19.99 4.81 -9.09
CA ASN A 38 -21.04 3.80 -9.12
C ASN A 38 -22.44 4.45 -9.29
N GLU A 39 -23.49 3.62 -9.37
CA GLU A 39 -24.88 4.09 -9.54
C GLU A 39 -25.35 5.01 -8.40
N LYS A 40 -24.70 4.94 -7.23
CA LYS A 40 -24.97 5.79 -6.06
C LYS A 40 -24.19 7.12 -6.08
N GLY A 41 -23.35 7.35 -7.09
CA GLY A 41 -22.55 8.57 -7.23
C GLY A 41 -21.25 8.58 -6.40
N GLU A 42 -20.87 7.44 -5.82
CA GLU A 42 -19.68 7.26 -4.99
C GLU A 42 -18.49 6.76 -5.83
N ARG A 43 -17.27 7.15 -5.45
CA ARG A 43 -16.04 6.63 -6.06
C ARG A 43 -15.54 5.43 -5.25
N GLU A 44 -15.51 4.28 -5.89
CA GLU A 44 -14.96 3.06 -5.33
C GLU A 44 -13.43 2.98 -5.58
N ALA A 45 -12.75 2.17 -4.77
CA ALA A 45 -11.33 1.88 -4.93
C ALA A 45 -11.09 0.38 -4.99
N ASP A 46 -10.18 -0.03 -5.86
CA ASP A 46 -9.64 -1.38 -5.91
C ASP A 46 -8.41 -1.47 -5.01
N PHE A 47 -8.32 -2.58 -4.26
CA PHE A 47 -7.23 -2.82 -3.32
C PHE A 47 -6.27 -3.85 -3.89
N ILE A 48 -5.17 -3.37 -4.45
CA ILE A 48 -4.23 -4.22 -5.18
C ILE A 48 -3.03 -4.55 -4.31
N SER A 49 -2.75 -5.85 -4.15
CA SER A 49 -1.55 -6.33 -3.46
C SER A 49 -0.33 -6.19 -4.36
N ILE A 50 0.73 -5.58 -3.82
CA ILE A 50 2.00 -5.35 -4.50
C ILE A 50 3.13 -5.90 -3.66
N ILE A 51 4.05 -6.64 -4.28
CA ILE A 51 5.28 -7.13 -3.68
C ILE A 51 6.49 -6.49 -4.36
N ILE A 52 7.36 -5.85 -3.56
CA ILE A 52 8.60 -5.23 -4.03
C ILE A 52 9.75 -5.88 -3.28
N TRP A 53 10.88 -6.10 -3.97
CA TRP A 53 12.03 -6.83 -3.45
C TRP A 53 13.29 -5.96 -3.32
N GLY A 54 14.23 -6.44 -2.50
CA GLY A 54 15.59 -5.92 -2.40
C GLY A 54 15.66 -4.46 -1.96
N LYS A 55 16.63 -3.72 -2.52
CA LYS A 55 16.90 -2.32 -2.18
C LYS A 55 15.68 -1.40 -2.40
N SER A 56 14.87 -1.69 -3.42
CA SER A 56 13.63 -0.94 -3.69
C SER A 56 12.65 -1.06 -2.52
N ALA A 57 12.55 -2.23 -1.90
CA ALA A 57 11.71 -2.45 -0.73
C ALA A 57 12.21 -1.66 0.50
N GLU A 58 13.52 -1.71 0.76
CA GLU A 58 14.15 -0.99 1.87
C GLU A 58 14.00 0.54 1.73
N THR A 59 14.14 1.02 0.50
CA THR A 59 13.94 2.43 0.15
C THR A 59 12.48 2.83 0.35
N LEU A 60 11.52 1.97 -0.03
CA LEU A 60 10.10 2.26 0.10
C LEU A 60 9.71 2.42 1.57
N VAL A 61 10.18 1.51 2.43
CA VAL A 61 9.94 1.55 3.89
C VAL A 61 10.53 2.82 4.51
N SER A 62 11.67 3.29 4.01
CA SER A 62 12.35 4.48 4.53
C SER A 62 11.63 5.80 4.19
N TYR A 63 10.90 5.85 3.07
CA TYR A 63 10.34 7.10 2.55
C TYR A 63 8.81 7.13 2.46
N ALA A 64 8.16 5.98 2.33
CA ALA A 64 6.71 5.89 2.23
C ALA A 64 6.08 5.60 3.60
N LYS A 65 4.90 6.15 3.82
CA LYS A 65 4.09 5.96 5.02
C LYS A 65 2.67 5.53 4.61
N LYS A 66 1.83 5.24 5.60
CA LYS A 66 0.39 5.05 5.37
C LYS A 66 -0.17 6.27 4.62
N GLY A 67 -0.93 6.02 3.57
CA GLY A 67 -1.55 7.05 2.74
C GLY A 67 -0.66 7.67 1.66
N SER A 68 0.64 7.36 1.62
CA SER A 68 1.54 7.91 0.59
C SER A 68 1.06 7.58 -0.82
N LEU A 69 1.05 8.58 -1.70
CA LEU A 69 0.74 8.41 -3.11
C LEU A 69 1.97 7.90 -3.87
N ILE A 70 1.84 6.76 -4.53
CA ILE A 70 2.91 6.14 -5.32
C ILE A 70 2.41 5.71 -6.70
N SER A 71 3.31 5.77 -7.70
CA SER A 71 3.19 5.00 -8.93
C SER A 71 3.86 3.64 -8.74
N VAL A 72 3.35 2.60 -9.37
CA VAL A 72 4.04 1.29 -9.44
C VAL A 72 3.97 0.77 -10.85
N GLU A 73 5.12 0.40 -11.41
CA GLU A 73 5.23 -0.37 -12.64
C GLU A 73 5.69 -1.80 -12.30
N GLY A 74 5.04 -2.79 -12.91
CA GLY A 74 5.30 -4.18 -12.59
C GLY A 74 4.58 -5.18 -13.47
N GLU A 75 4.48 -6.40 -12.95
CA GLU A 75 3.90 -7.55 -13.65
C GLU A 75 2.87 -8.26 -12.76
N ILE A 76 1.76 -8.70 -13.35
CA ILE A 76 0.79 -9.52 -12.61
C ILE A 76 1.38 -10.91 -12.39
N ARG A 77 1.34 -11.38 -11.15
CA ARG A 77 1.76 -12.71 -10.73
C ARG A 77 0.62 -13.39 -9.98
N THR A 78 0.28 -14.59 -10.42
CA THR A 78 -0.67 -15.46 -9.73
C THR A 78 0.09 -16.60 -9.09
N ARG A 79 -0.09 -16.81 -7.80
CA ARG A 79 0.40 -17.99 -7.08
C ARG A 79 -0.75 -18.68 -6.38
N ASN A 80 -0.55 -19.95 -6.03
CA ASN A 80 -1.51 -20.68 -5.24
C ASN A 80 -0.82 -21.30 -4.02
N TYR A 81 -1.58 -21.48 -2.95
CA TYR A 81 -1.17 -22.24 -1.78
C TYR A 81 -2.36 -23.05 -1.28
N THR A 82 -2.08 -24.21 -0.71
CA THR A 82 -3.08 -25.06 -0.07
C THR A 82 -3.09 -24.74 1.42
N ASP A 83 -4.26 -24.50 1.99
CA ASP A 83 -4.39 -24.30 3.43
C ASP A 83 -4.39 -25.63 4.20
N LYS A 84 -4.52 -25.56 5.53
CA LYS A 84 -4.56 -26.75 6.39
C LYS A 84 -5.80 -27.64 6.16
N ASN A 85 -6.82 -27.12 5.49
CA ASN A 85 -8.07 -27.80 5.19
C ASN A 85 -8.09 -28.36 3.76
N GLU A 86 -6.92 -28.48 3.11
CA GLU A 86 -6.74 -28.93 1.72
C GLU A 86 -7.42 -28.03 0.67
N GLN A 87 -7.82 -26.80 1.02
CA GLN A 87 -8.39 -25.87 0.05
C GLN A 87 -7.31 -25.09 -0.67
N LYS A 88 -7.41 -25.04 -2.00
CA LYS A 88 -6.49 -24.32 -2.86
C LYS A 88 -6.90 -22.86 -3.00
N HIS A 89 -6.08 -21.96 -2.47
CA HIS A 89 -6.27 -20.51 -2.58
C HIS A 89 -5.41 -19.93 -3.68
N TYR A 90 -5.99 -19.07 -4.51
CA TYR A 90 -5.29 -18.32 -5.55
C TYR A 90 -5.07 -16.88 -5.11
N ILE A 91 -3.82 -16.42 -5.17
CA ILE A 91 -3.45 -15.05 -4.87
C ILE A 91 -2.97 -14.41 -6.17
N THR A 92 -3.60 -13.29 -6.52
CA THR A 92 -3.13 -12.40 -7.58
C THR A 92 -2.48 -11.19 -6.95
N GLU A 93 -1.20 -10.96 -7.25
CA GLU A 93 -0.43 -9.83 -6.76
C GLU A 93 0.39 -9.22 -7.91
N ILE A 94 0.87 -7.99 -7.72
CA ILE A 94 1.77 -7.34 -8.67
C ILE A 94 3.19 -7.46 -8.13
N LEU A 95 4.09 -8.00 -8.95
CA LEU A 95 5.52 -7.89 -8.74
C LEU A 95 5.96 -6.48 -9.18
N GLY A 96 6.23 -5.60 -8.22
CA GLY A 96 6.70 -4.24 -8.49
C GLY A 96 8.16 -4.24 -8.94
N LEU A 97 8.41 -3.71 -10.14
CA LEU A 97 9.74 -3.57 -10.73
C LEU A 97 10.33 -2.19 -10.44
N SER A 98 9.50 -1.15 -10.54
CA SER A 98 9.85 0.24 -10.22
C SER A 98 8.65 0.97 -9.61
N TYR A 99 8.93 2.04 -8.88
CA TYR A 99 7.91 2.91 -8.30
C TYR A 99 8.46 4.33 -8.18
N ASP A 100 7.56 5.31 -8.19
CA ASP A 100 7.87 6.69 -7.84
C ASP A 100 7.00 7.14 -6.67
N LEU A 101 7.59 7.90 -5.75
CA LEU A 101 6.82 8.65 -4.77
C LEU A 101 6.30 9.93 -5.43
N LEU A 102 4.98 10.09 -5.43
CA LEU A 102 4.30 11.20 -6.13
C LEU A 102 3.93 12.35 -5.20
N GLU A 103 4.37 12.31 -3.94
CA GLU A 103 4.10 13.33 -2.94
C GLU A 103 5.39 13.96 -2.43
N SER A 104 5.36 15.28 -2.24
CA SER A 104 6.48 16.01 -1.65
C SER A 104 6.61 15.68 -0.16
N ARG A 105 7.83 15.76 0.37
CA ARG A 105 8.08 15.60 1.82
C ARG A 105 7.29 16.62 2.64
N ALA A 106 7.12 17.84 2.14
CA ALA A 106 6.33 18.88 2.80
C ALA A 106 4.85 18.47 2.90
N THR A 107 4.28 17.94 1.82
CA THR A 107 2.90 17.45 1.80
C THR A 107 2.69 16.27 2.75
N LEU A 108 3.67 15.38 2.85
CA LEU A 108 3.65 14.27 3.82
C LEU A 108 3.69 14.79 5.27
N ALA A 109 4.59 15.73 5.58
CA ALA A 109 4.72 16.30 6.92
C ALA A 109 3.44 17.06 7.36
N LEU A 110 2.84 17.85 6.47
CA LEU A 110 1.58 18.55 6.74
C LEU A 110 0.44 17.57 7.10
N ARG A 111 0.36 16.44 6.41
CA ARG A 111 -0.60 15.39 6.73
C ARG A 111 -0.37 14.78 8.10
N GLU A 112 0.88 14.49 8.45
CA GLU A 112 1.19 13.96 9.77
C GLU A 112 0.82 14.93 10.89
N SER A 113 1.08 16.23 10.72
CA SER A 113 0.64 17.23 11.69
C SER A 113 -0.89 17.30 11.81
N ALA A 114 -1.62 17.19 10.68
CA ALA A 114 -3.07 17.21 10.69
C ALA A 114 -3.67 16.01 11.45
N VAL A 115 -3.21 14.78 11.13
CA VAL A 115 -3.68 13.55 11.79
C VAL A 115 -3.39 13.59 13.29
N LYS A 116 -2.18 14.01 13.68
CA LYS A 116 -1.81 14.11 15.09
C LYS A 116 -2.64 15.14 15.85
N THR A 117 -3.01 16.24 15.20
CA THR A 117 -3.90 17.26 15.80
C THR A 117 -5.30 16.71 15.98
N GLU A 118 -5.81 15.96 15.01
CA GLU A 118 -7.14 15.34 15.05
C GLU A 118 -7.23 14.26 16.15
N GLU A 119 -6.20 13.41 16.29
CA GLU A 119 -6.09 12.44 17.40
C GLU A 119 -6.06 13.15 18.76
N LEU A 120 -5.29 14.24 18.90
CA LEU A 120 -5.21 14.99 20.16
C LEU A 120 -6.54 15.64 20.55
N LEU A 121 -7.31 16.10 19.56
CA LEU A 121 -8.63 16.69 19.77
C LEU A 121 -9.64 15.63 20.23
N LEU A 122 -9.61 14.44 19.61
CA LEU A 122 -10.45 13.31 20.01
C LEU A 122 -10.14 12.82 21.42
N GLU A 123 -8.86 12.73 21.79
CA GLU A 123 -8.44 12.38 23.17
C GLU A 123 -8.89 13.44 24.20
N ALA A 124 -8.90 14.72 23.84
CA ALA A 124 -9.34 15.80 24.74
C ALA A 124 -10.85 15.76 25.03
N ASP A 125 -11.66 15.30 24.07
CA ASP A 125 -13.12 15.17 24.22
C ASP A 125 -13.53 13.91 25.02
N GLU A 126 -12.66 12.90 25.15
CA GLU A 126 -12.92 11.65 25.89
C GLU A 126 -12.50 11.69 27.37
N LEU A 127 -11.89 12.79 27.86
CA LEU A 127 -11.50 12.89 29.27
C LEU A 127 -12.74 13.12 30.17
N PRO A 128 -12.99 12.25 31.16
CA PRO A 128 -14.02 12.52 32.16
C PRO A 128 -13.52 13.65 33.06
N PHE A 129 -14.31 14.71 33.19
CA PHE A 129 -14.09 15.77 34.18
C PHE A 129 -13.95 15.20 35.60
#